data_AF-A0A9D2GAL6-F1
#
_entry.id   AF-A0A9D2GAL6-F1
#
_cell.length_a   1.000
_cell.length_b   1.000
_cell.length_c   1.000
_cell.angle_alpha   90.00
_cell.angle_beta   90.00
_cell.angle_gamma   90.00
#
_symmetry.space_group_name_H-M   'P 1'
#
loop_
_entity.id
_entity.type
_entity.pdbx_description
1 polymer ?
#
loop_
_entity_poly.entity_id
_entity_poly.type
_entity_poly.pdbx_seq_one_letter_code
_entity_poly.pdbx_strand_id
1 'polypeptide(L)'
;INAMRHPQVKILGHCDNPQYPVDYEALARCAREENVIFEINEASLAPYGYRGDTRANNAEILRCCRKYQLPIVLSSDSHGPEHVGKFTYAADFVHEAMFPESLILNNQIPRLKVFLLTR
;
A
#
# COMPACT_ATOMS: atom_id res chain seq x y z
N ILE A 1 6.93 -7.44 10.09
CA ILE A 1 7.35 -8.80 9.67
C ILE A 1 6.48 -9.88 10.28
N ASN A 2 6.52 -10.16 11.59
CA ASN A 2 5.77 -11.29 12.18
C ASN A 2 4.26 -11.26 11.93
N ALA A 3 3.64 -10.08 11.84
CA ALA A 3 2.23 -9.95 11.47
C ALA A 3 1.92 -10.58 10.09
N MET A 4 2.80 -10.43 9.10
CA MET A 4 2.59 -10.95 7.74
C MET A 4 2.62 -12.48 7.69
N ARG A 5 3.25 -13.14 8.65
CA ARG A 5 3.24 -14.62 8.77
C ARG A 5 1.88 -15.18 9.17
N HIS A 6 0.96 -14.32 9.61
CA HIS A 6 -0.37 -14.76 9.99
C HIS A 6 -1.22 -15.01 8.73
N PRO A 7 -1.85 -16.20 8.57
CA PRO A 7 -2.63 -16.59 7.38
C PRO A 7 -3.62 -15.55 6.83
N GLN A 8 -4.20 -14.78 7.75
CA GLN A 8 -5.32 -13.88 7.49
C GLN A 8 -4.87 -12.46 7.19
N VAL A 9 -3.58 -12.14 7.38
CA VAL A 9 -3.06 -10.85 6.95
C VAL A 9 -2.86 -10.90 5.44
N LYS A 10 -3.42 -9.92 4.74
CA LYS A 10 -3.36 -9.81 3.27
C LYS A 10 -2.73 -8.51 2.81
N ILE A 11 -2.99 -7.45 3.56
CA ILE A 11 -2.59 -6.09 3.22
C ILE A 11 -1.98 -5.51 4.49
N LEU A 12 -0.78 -4.96 4.38
CA LEU A 12 -0.19 -4.14 5.44
C LEU A 12 -0.63 -2.69 5.23
N GLY A 13 -1.50 -2.21 6.12
CA GLY A 13 -2.00 -0.84 6.11
C GLY A 13 -0.94 0.17 6.54
N HIS A 14 -0.94 1.33 5.89
CA HIS A 14 -0.18 2.55 6.17
C HIS A 14 1.15 2.36 6.95
N CYS A 15 2.00 1.47 6.44
CA CYS A 15 3.35 1.23 6.99
C CYS A 15 4.36 2.33 6.62
N ASP A 16 3.88 3.38 5.97
CA ASP A 16 4.60 4.61 5.64
C ASP A 16 4.68 5.59 6.81
N ASN A 17 3.96 5.34 7.92
CA ASN A 17 3.93 6.25 9.07
C ASN A 17 5.34 6.41 9.69
N PRO A 18 5.93 7.62 9.68
CA PRO A 18 7.29 7.87 10.15
C PRO A 18 7.47 7.65 11.67
N GLN A 19 6.39 7.64 12.44
CA GLN A 19 6.43 7.30 13.87
C GLN A 19 6.83 5.84 14.12
N TYR A 20 6.69 4.98 13.10
CA TYR A 20 7.02 3.56 13.15
C TYR A 20 8.01 3.24 12.02
N PRO A 21 9.27 3.66 12.13
CA PRO A 21 10.26 3.44 11.08
C PRO A 21 10.49 1.95 10.86
N VAL A 22 10.63 1.56 9.60
CA VAL A 22 10.78 0.17 9.18
C VAL A 22 11.83 0.05 8.08
N ASP A 23 12.40 -1.14 7.96
CA ASP A 23 13.19 -1.54 6.79
C ASP A 23 12.24 -2.00 5.68
N TYR A 24 12.00 -1.13 4.68
CA TYR A 24 11.11 -1.41 3.56
C TYR A 24 11.60 -2.53 2.64
N GLU A 25 12.91 -2.73 2.54
CA GLU A 25 13.48 -3.82 1.76
C GLU A 25 13.21 -5.17 2.44
N ALA A 26 13.43 -5.25 3.76
CA ALA A 26 13.09 -6.43 4.55
C ALA A 26 11.58 -6.69 4.57
N LEU A 27 10.76 -5.64 4.69
CA LEU A 27 9.31 -5.76 4.59
C LEU A 27 8.88 -6.31 3.24
N ALA A 28 9.37 -5.77 2.13
CA ALA A 28 8.96 -6.20 0.80
C ALA A 28 9.39 -7.64 0.50
N ARG A 29 10.57 -8.07 0.95
CA ARG A 29 10.98 -9.49 0.84
C ARG A 29 10.00 -10.41 1.56
N CYS A 30 9.71 -10.11 2.82
CA CYS A 30 8.78 -10.92 3.61
C CYS A 30 7.35 -10.86 3.04
N ALA A 31 6.89 -9.70 2.59
CA ALA A 31 5.59 -9.55 1.94
C ALA A 31 5.46 -10.44 0.69
N ARG A 32 6.54 -10.56 -0.09
CA ARG A 32 6.59 -11.47 -1.24
C ARG A 32 6.54 -12.95 -0.85
N GLU A 33 7.24 -13.34 0.20
CA GLU A 33 7.27 -14.71 0.73
C GLU A 33 5.91 -15.12 1.32
N GLU A 34 5.27 -14.22 2.05
CA GLU A 34 4.02 -14.45 2.77
C GLU A 34 2.77 -14.08 1.96
N ASN A 35 2.93 -13.69 0.69
CA ASN A 35 1.87 -13.21 -0.20
C ASN A 35 1.00 -12.08 0.41
N VAL A 36 1.66 -11.14 1.07
CA VAL A 36 1.07 -9.90 1.58
C VAL A 36 1.41 -8.75 0.63
N ILE A 37 0.50 -7.78 0.49
CA ILE A 37 0.71 -6.56 -0.29
C ILE A 37 0.67 -5.32 0.59
N PHE A 38 1.05 -4.16 0.03
CA PHE A 38 1.07 -2.89 0.73
C PHE A 38 -0.08 -1.99 0.30
N GLU A 39 -0.56 -1.20 1.26
CA GLU A 39 -1.44 -0.08 1.03
C GLU A 39 -0.65 1.19 0.65
N ILE A 40 -1.13 1.92 -0.35
CA ILE A 40 -0.83 3.35 -0.55
C ILE A 40 -2.05 4.13 -0.07
N ASN A 41 -1.88 4.84 1.04
CA ASN A 41 -2.98 5.39 1.83
C ASN A 41 -3.22 6.87 1.49
N GLU A 42 -4.47 7.23 1.18
CA GLU A 42 -4.87 8.61 0.88
C GLU A 42 -4.57 9.55 2.04
N ALA A 43 -4.99 9.19 3.25
CA ALA A 43 -4.85 10.05 4.43
C ALA A 43 -3.37 10.28 4.80
N SER A 44 -2.47 9.41 4.37
CA SER A 44 -1.03 9.60 4.49
C SER A 44 -0.46 10.61 3.49
N LEU A 45 -0.96 10.62 2.25
CA LEU A 45 -0.44 11.47 1.16
C LEU A 45 -1.17 12.81 1.02
N ALA A 46 -2.35 12.93 1.65
CA ALA A 46 -3.12 14.15 1.68
C ALA A 46 -2.34 15.27 2.41
N PRO A 47 -2.42 16.54 1.93
CA PRO A 47 -1.75 17.67 2.57
C PRO A 47 -2.28 17.98 3.98
N TYR A 48 -3.45 17.44 4.32
CA TYR A 48 -4.08 17.52 5.64
C TYR A 48 -3.90 16.25 6.47
N GLY A 49 -3.02 15.34 6.04
CA GLY A 49 -2.70 14.11 6.75
C GLY A 49 -2.10 14.36 8.13
N TYR A 50 -2.53 13.60 9.13
CA TYR A 50 -2.09 13.76 10.52
C TYR A 50 -0.79 13.00 10.85
N ARG A 51 -0.25 12.22 9.90
CA ARG A 51 0.94 11.37 10.08
C ARG A 51 2.26 12.10 9.78
N GLY A 52 2.22 13.38 9.42
CA GLY A 52 3.39 14.16 8.99
C GLY A 52 3.73 13.91 7.52
N ASP A 53 4.97 14.22 7.11
CA ASP A 53 5.43 13.94 5.74
C ASP A 53 5.78 12.45 5.58
N THR A 54 4.97 11.74 4.81
CA THR A 54 5.16 10.32 4.51
C THR A 54 5.55 10.06 3.06
N ARG A 55 5.76 11.10 2.23
CA ARG A 55 6.01 10.93 0.79
C ARG A 55 7.30 10.16 0.51
N ALA A 56 8.36 10.42 1.28
CA ALA A 56 9.62 9.70 1.15
C ALA A 56 9.46 8.19 1.45
N ASN A 57 8.69 7.85 2.48
CA ASN A 57 8.41 6.46 2.85
C ASN A 57 7.55 5.76 1.80
N ASN A 58 6.51 6.42 1.29
CA ASN A 58 5.70 5.89 0.19
C ASN A 58 6.52 5.68 -1.09
N ALA A 59 7.45 6.58 -1.42
CA ALA A 59 8.34 6.42 -2.55
C ALA A 59 9.23 5.17 -2.41
N GLU A 60 9.75 4.92 -1.21
CA GLU A 60 10.55 3.74 -0.91
C GLU A 60 9.73 2.44 -0.96
N ILE A 61 8.48 2.46 -0.47
CA ILE A 61 7.53 1.35 -0.66
C ILE A 61 7.34 1.06 -2.15
N LEU A 62 7.04 2.07 -2.98
CA LEU A 62 6.86 1.88 -4.42
C LEU A 62 8.12 1.34 -5.11
N ARG A 63 9.30 1.82 -4.72
CA ARG A 63 10.60 1.32 -5.23
C ARG A 63 10.75 -0.17 -4.93
N CYS A 64 10.49 -0.58 -3.69
CA CYS A 64 10.55 -1.97 -3.26
C CYS A 64 9.49 -2.83 -3.97
N CYS A 65 8.24 -2.37 -4.06
CA CYS A 65 7.18 -3.09 -4.75
C CYS A 65 7.52 -3.35 -6.22
N ARG A 66 8.11 -2.35 -6.91
CA ARG A 66 8.58 -2.51 -8.29
C ARG A 66 9.68 -3.55 -8.40
N LYS A 67 10.66 -3.51 -7.49
CA LYS A 67 11.78 -4.48 -7.44
C LYS A 67 11.30 -5.91 -7.23
N TYR A 68 10.33 -6.13 -6.34
CA TYR A 68 9.83 -7.45 -5.97
C TYR A 68 8.58 -7.90 -6.73
N GLN A 69 8.11 -7.11 -7.69
CA GLN A 69 6.87 -7.34 -8.44
C GLN A 69 5.67 -7.57 -7.52
N LEU A 70 5.61 -6.79 -6.44
CA LEU A 70 4.50 -6.80 -5.50
C LEU A 70 3.38 -5.88 -6.00
N PRO A 71 2.14 -6.38 -6.04
CA PRO A 71 1.00 -5.51 -6.21
C PRO A 71 0.84 -4.56 -5.01
N ILE A 72 0.10 -3.48 -5.22
CA ILE A 72 -0.38 -2.56 -4.18
C ILE A 72 -1.88 -2.38 -4.29
N VAL A 73 -2.48 -1.85 -3.23
CA VAL A 73 -3.83 -1.29 -3.23
C VAL A 73 -3.80 0.16 -2.79
N LEU A 74 -4.65 0.98 -3.39
CA LEU A 74 -4.92 2.34 -2.96
C LEU A 74 -6.15 2.31 -2.07
N SER A 75 -6.12 3.05 -0.97
CA SER A 75 -7.25 3.12 -0.04
C SER A 75 -7.45 4.55 0.46
N SER A 76 -8.69 4.87 0.80
CA SER A 76 -9.06 6.18 1.35
C SER A 76 -8.83 6.30 2.86
N ASP A 77 -8.74 5.17 3.58
CA ASP A 77 -8.73 5.14 5.06
C ASP A 77 -9.89 5.95 5.67
N SER A 78 -11.09 5.74 5.13
CA SER A 78 -12.22 6.64 5.39
C SER A 78 -12.86 6.36 6.75
N HIS A 79 -13.04 7.43 7.54
CA HIS A 79 -13.71 7.40 8.84
C HIS A 79 -15.14 7.98 8.79
N GLY A 80 -15.68 8.19 7.58
CA GLY A 80 -17.04 8.66 7.33
C GLY A 80 -17.46 8.41 5.88
N PRO A 81 -18.75 8.57 5.53
CA PRO A 81 -19.24 8.29 4.18
C PRO A 81 -18.62 9.24 3.12
N GLU A 82 -18.24 10.45 3.52
CA GLU A 82 -17.81 11.51 2.60
C GLU A 82 -16.50 11.20 1.86
N HIS A 83 -15.63 10.35 2.43
CA HIS A 83 -14.31 10.05 1.86
C HIS A 83 -14.17 8.61 1.35
N VAL A 84 -15.22 7.79 1.41
CA VAL A 84 -15.17 6.39 0.95
C VAL A 84 -14.77 6.35 -0.52
N GLY A 85 -13.67 5.64 -0.82
CA GLY A 85 -13.18 5.47 -2.19
C GLY A 85 -12.55 6.72 -2.81
N LYS A 86 -12.36 7.80 -2.05
CA LYS A 86 -11.60 8.98 -2.48
C LYS A 86 -10.13 8.76 -2.14
N PHE A 87 -9.31 8.51 -3.15
CA PHE A 87 -7.87 8.28 -3.03
C PHE A 87 -7.09 9.08 -4.08
N THR A 88 -7.42 10.37 -4.21
CA THR A 88 -6.90 11.22 -5.31
C THR A 88 -5.41 11.46 -5.14
N TYR A 89 -4.95 11.80 -3.93
CA TYR A 89 -3.52 12.03 -3.67
C TYR A 89 -2.71 10.74 -3.81
N ALA A 90 -3.25 9.60 -3.37
CA ALA A 90 -2.63 8.30 -3.59
C ALA A 90 -2.54 7.95 -5.09
N ALA A 91 -3.59 8.22 -5.86
CA ALA A 91 -3.62 7.99 -7.31
C ALA A 91 -2.62 8.88 -8.05
N ASP A 92 -2.60 10.17 -7.75
CA ASP A 92 -1.65 11.12 -8.31
C ASP A 92 -0.21 10.72 -7.99
N PHE A 93 0.06 10.33 -6.74
CA PHE A 93 1.39 9.90 -6.30
C PHE A 93 1.90 8.67 -7.08
N VAL A 94 1.08 7.63 -7.24
CA VAL A 94 1.51 6.44 -8.00
C VAL A 94 1.66 6.74 -9.49
N HIS A 95 0.87 7.68 -10.03
CA HIS A 95 0.98 8.15 -11.40
C HIS A 95 2.28 8.95 -11.64
N GLU A 96 2.59 9.92 -10.77
CA GLU A 96 3.86 10.67 -10.77
C GLU A 96 5.07 9.75 -10.69
N ALA A 97 4.99 8.70 -9.86
CA ALA A 97 6.04 7.69 -9.75
C ALA A 97 6.14 6.76 -10.96
N MET A 98 5.24 6.87 -11.94
CA MET A 98 5.07 5.95 -13.08
C MET A 98 5.00 4.49 -12.61
N PHE A 99 4.24 4.23 -11.55
CA PHE A 99 4.10 2.88 -11.02
C PHE A 99 3.33 1.98 -12.00
N PRO A 100 3.77 0.73 -12.24
CA PRO A 100 3.13 -0.13 -13.24
C PRO A 100 1.67 -0.39 -12.89
N GLU A 101 0.76 -0.06 -13.82
CA GLU A 101 -0.68 -0.27 -13.63
C GLU A 101 -1.03 -1.76 -13.43
N SER A 102 -0.26 -2.66 -14.04
CA SER A 102 -0.39 -4.11 -13.85
C SER A 102 -0.16 -4.58 -12.39
N LEU A 103 0.44 -3.72 -11.55
CA LEU A 103 0.66 -3.95 -10.13
C LEU A 103 -0.34 -3.18 -9.24
N ILE A 104 -1.32 -2.46 -9.80
CA ILE A 104 -2.36 -1.77 -9.02
C ILE A 104 -3.64 -2.62 -9.03
N LEU A 105 -3.98 -3.21 -7.88
CA LEU A 105 -5.10 -4.16 -7.82
C LEU A 105 -6.49 -3.48 -7.83
N ASN A 106 -6.58 -2.19 -7.51
CA ASN A 106 -7.83 -1.42 -7.64
C ASN A 106 -8.41 -1.48 -9.06
N ASN A 107 -7.54 -1.57 -10.08
CA ASN A 107 -7.94 -1.67 -11.49
C ASN A 107 -8.19 -3.11 -11.95
N GLN A 108 -8.04 -4.10 -11.04
CA GLN A 108 -8.07 -5.53 -11.35
C GLN A 108 -8.96 -6.28 -10.35
N ILE A 109 -10.21 -5.84 -10.21
CA ILE A 109 -11.15 -6.34 -9.18
C ILE A 109 -11.26 -7.88 -9.12
N PRO A 110 -11.35 -8.64 -10.23
CA PRO A 110 -11.34 -10.10 -10.16
C PRO A 110 -10.06 -10.66 -9.52
N ARG A 111 -8.90 -10.12 -9.88
CA ARG A 111 -7.60 -10.51 -9.31
C ARG A 111 -7.50 -10.13 -7.83
N LEU A 112 -7.99 -8.96 -7.44
CA LEU A 112 -8.06 -8.54 -6.04
C LEU A 112 -8.93 -9.49 -5.21
N LYS A 113 -10.11 -9.87 -5.72
CA LYS A 113 -11.00 -10.84 -5.05
C LYS A 113 -10.32 -12.19 -4.88
N VAL A 114 -9.69 -12.73 -5.93
CA VAL A 114 -8.92 -13.97 -5.84
C VAL A 114 -7.82 -13.84 -4.79
N PHE A 115 -7.02 -12.77 -4.86
CA PHE A 115 -5.94 -12.50 -3.90
C PHE A 115 -6.43 -12.55 -2.45
N LEU A 116 -7.52 -11.83 -2.13
CA LEU A 116 -8.10 -11.78 -0.79
C LEU A 116 -8.65 -13.12 -0.28
N LEU A 117 -9.05 -14.01 -1.20
CA LEU A 117 -9.52 -15.36 -0.89
C LEU A 117 -8.39 -16.39 -0.82
N THR A 118 -7.19 -16.02 -1.27
CA THR A 118 -5.99 -16.88 -1.32
C THR A 118 -5.00 -16.49 -0.22
N ARG A 119 -3.94 -17.30 -0.04
CA ARG A 119 -3.01 -17.14 1.08
C ARG A 119 -1.85 -16.25 0.74
#